data_AF-A0AAI8X5B5-F1
#
_entry.id   AF-A0AAI8X5B5-F1
#
_cell.length_a   1.000
_cell.length_b   1.000
_cell.length_c   1.000
_cell.angle_alpha   90.00
_cell.angle_beta   90.00
_cell.angle_gamma   90.00
#
_symmetry.space_group_name_H-M   'P 1'
#
loop_
_entity.id
_entity.type
_entity.pdbx_description
1 polymer ?
#
loop_
_entity_poly.entity_id
_entity_poly.type
_entity_poly.pdbx_seq_one_letter_code
_entity_poly.pdbx_strand_id
1 'polypeptide(L)'
;MTTTRRQIEELDPAKWARVTLRAAQESLEASKRAGLRPRPETIAVAAMTEDELIEHRQRNGPAKKRSSPVMQLVEADQRSREAQRREREAHQGRLDAEAAATIARADADESARVATQARERVRAVEADSDAKDRRRAQERAADQQAVQAARAETERVRSDAAAEIEQIRADAATEVAAAHERARAAEERAEQRASERIAERRTAETLVQELREQLEQLRVDAAAEVAAARERAAAAEARAEQRLAERVQERAAGEEVAGRLRAEVEQIRADAAAEVAAARSEARGEVAAVREHANAEVLEAQRGAQAEVDAAQAQIATEVAAAQDRAQAEIDRANAYAEDVLRQAQEEVARVASVVRAADPLMIPVASVTVRPQIGSLEAVLDALYRIDYLLESSTINSGSPIDVEYLRSLTWTVQERAKVLSAELAELPGRFVEPSDVEASNSYANAAGAAYSGLLQRIEDAAWKLMGRNEGSDQAVVEAVSAMVQDPWVQALRQ
;
A
#
# COMPACT_ATOMS: atom_id res chain seq x y z
N MET A 1 -215.31 -38.75 34.13
CA MET A 1 -214.09 -38.06 33.62
C MET A 1 -214.30 -37.77 32.15
N THR A 2 -214.29 -36.50 31.77
CA THR A 2 -214.42 -36.07 30.37
C THR A 2 -213.11 -36.36 29.61
N THR A 3 -213.20 -36.68 28.32
CA THR A 3 -212.10 -37.13 27.44
C THR A 3 -210.86 -36.23 27.49
N THR A 4 -211.04 -34.95 27.80
CA THR A 4 -209.97 -33.96 27.96
C THR A 4 -209.02 -34.27 29.13
N ARG A 5 -209.50 -34.86 30.24
CA ARG A 5 -208.66 -35.10 31.43
C ARG A 5 -207.64 -36.23 31.23
N ARG A 6 -208.01 -37.28 30.49
CA ARG A 6 -207.10 -38.39 30.13
C ARG A 6 -206.00 -37.94 29.16
N GLN A 7 -206.35 -37.08 28.20
CA GLN A 7 -205.37 -36.51 27.27
C GLN A 7 -204.35 -35.62 28.00
N ILE A 8 -204.76 -34.89 29.03
CA ILE A 8 -203.85 -34.09 29.86
C ILE A 8 -202.88 -34.99 30.66
N GLU A 9 -203.33 -36.15 31.13
CA GLU A 9 -202.48 -37.11 31.87
C GLU A 9 -201.44 -37.80 30.99
N GLU A 10 -201.77 -38.09 29.72
CA GLU A 10 -200.87 -38.76 28.75
C GLU A 10 -199.84 -37.80 28.11
N LEU A 11 -199.98 -36.48 28.27
CA LEU A 11 -198.97 -35.54 27.78
C LEU A 11 -197.63 -35.75 28.49
N ASP A 12 -196.54 -35.76 27.71
CA ASP A 12 -195.16 -35.69 28.21
C ASP A 12 -194.98 -34.49 29.18
N PRO A 13 -194.19 -34.62 30.27
CA PRO A 13 -194.06 -33.58 31.29
C PRO A 13 -193.72 -32.19 30.73
N ALA A 14 -192.78 -32.12 29.78
CA ALA A 14 -192.38 -30.85 29.18
C ALA A 14 -193.49 -30.26 28.30
N LYS A 15 -194.18 -31.12 27.56
CA LYS A 15 -195.27 -30.70 26.67
C LYS A 15 -196.49 -30.18 27.45
N TRP A 16 -196.80 -30.81 28.58
CA TRP A 16 -197.85 -30.34 29.49
C TRP A 16 -197.53 -28.97 30.08
N ALA A 17 -196.32 -28.78 30.61
CA ALA A 17 -195.92 -27.53 31.26
C ALA A 17 -196.08 -26.34 30.30
N ARG A 18 -195.64 -26.52 29.06
CA ARG A 18 -195.74 -25.51 28.00
C ARG A 18 -197.19 -25.16 27.64
N VAL A 19 -198.06 -26.16 27.50
CA VAL A 19 -199.48 -25.93 27.17
C VAL A 19 -200.21 -25.25 28.34
N THR A 20 -199.95 -25.68 29.57
CA THR A 20 -200.57 -25.12 30.77
C THR A 20 -200.15 -23.66 31.00
N LEU A 21 -198.87 -23.33 30.80
CA LEU A 21 -198.37 -21.96 30.92
C LEU A 21 -199.02 -21.02 29.89
N ARG A 22 -199.05 -21.45 28.63
CA ARG A 22 -199.64 -20.67 27.53
C ARG A 22 -201.13 -20.42 27.74
N ALA A 23 -201.89 -21.44 28.13
CA ALA A 23 -203.32 -21.30 28.39
C ALA A 23 -203.60 -20.33 29.55
N ALA A 24 -202.76 -20.32 30.59
CA ALA A 24 -202.87 -19.38 31.71
C ALA A 24 -202.60 -17.93 31.26
N GLN A 25 -201.56 -17.70 30.45
CA GLN A 25 -201.24 -16.36 29.92
C GLN A 25 -202.33 -15.82 28.99
N GLU A 26 -202.82 -16.65 28.05
CA GLU A 26 -203.90 -16.27 27.14
C GLU A 26 -205.20 -15.95 27.90
N SER A 27 -205.53 -16.73 28.94
CA SER A 27 -206.68 -16.45 29.81
C SER A 27 -206.53 -15.13 30.59
N LEU A 28 -205.31 -14.76 30.95
CA LEU A 28 -205.00 -13.53 31.69
C LEU A 28 -205.15 -12.29 30.79
N GLU A 29 -204.67 -12.37 29.54
CA GLU A 29 -204.87 -11.34 28.54
C GLU A 29 -206.32 -11.17 28.12
N ALA A 30 -207.03 -12.28 27.90
CA ALA A 30 -208.45 -12.26 27.55
C ALA A 30 -209.27 -11.57 28.65
N SER A 31 -208.96 -11.86 29.92
CA SER A 31 -209.62 -11.23 31.07
C SER A 31 -209.34 -9.72 31.12
N LYS A 32 -208.09 -9.30 30.87
CA LYS A 32 -207.70 -7.88 30.78
C LYS A 32 -208.43 -7.15 29.65
N ARG A 33 -208.54 -7.76 28.46
CA ARG A 33 -209.27 -7.20 27.31
C ARG A 33 -210.78 -7.06 27.56
N ALA A 34 -211.36 -7.99 28.32
CA ALA A 34 -212.77 -7.97 28.70
C ALA A 34 -213.08 -7.03 29.87
N GLY A 35 -212.09 -6.35 30.46
CA GLY A 35 -212.27 -5.50 31.66
C GLY A 35 -212.59 -6.30 32.93
N LEU A 36 -212.46 -7.63 32.90
CA LEU A 36 -212.74 -8.52 34.02
C LEU A 36 -211.46 -8.75 34.84
N ARG A 37 -211.59 -8.78 36.17
CA ARG A 37 -210.46 -9.08 37.05
C ARG A 37 -210.07 -10.57 36.92
N PRO A 38 -208.84 -10.92 36.49
CA PRO A 38 -208.43 -12.32 36.34
C PRO A 38 -208.40 -13.07 37.68
N ARG A 39 -208.62 -14.40 37.65
CA ARG A 39 -208.54 -15.28 38.84
C ARG A 39 -207.09 -15.41 39.36
N PRO A 40 -206.86 -15.45 40.68
CA PRO A 40 -205.52 -15.47 41.25
C PRO A 40 -204.70 -16.72 40.89
N GLU A 41 -205.33 -17.88 40.72
CA GLU A 41 -204.63 -19.12 40.33
C GLU A 41 -204.06 -19.02 38.91
N THR A 42 -204.78 -18.35 38.00
CA THR A 42 -204.31 -18.10 36.64
C THR A 42 -203.13 -17.13 36.63
N ILE A 43 -203.12 -16.14 37.54
CA ILE A 43 -201.99 -15.22 37.71
C ILE A 43 -200.76 -15.98 38.21
N ALA A 44 -200.93 -16.87 39.19
CA ALA A 44 -199.83 -17.66 39.74
C ALA A 44 -199.21 -18.59 38.68
N VAL A 45 -200.03 -19.34 37.94
CA VAL A 45 -199.53 -20.25 36.89
C VAL A 45 -198.87 -19.50 35.75
N ALA A 46 -199.40 -18.34 35.33
CA ALA A 46 -198.83 -17.53 34.27
C ALA A 46 -197.46 -16.90 34.64
N ALA A 47 -197.14 -16.82 35.94
CA ALA A 47 -195.88 -16.29 36.44
C ALA A 47 -194.79 -17.37 36.63
N MET A 48 -195.11 -18.66 36.54
CA MET A 48 -194.14 -19.76 36.67
C MET A 48 -193.39 -20.03 35.36
N THR A 49 -192.18 -20.59 35.45
CA THR A 49 -191.41 -21.08 34.30
C THR A 49 -191.80 -22.51 33.89
N GLU A 50 -191.45 -22.94 32.66
CA GLU A 50 -191.72 -24.31 32.20
C GLU A 50 -191.05 -25.37 33.10
N ASP A 51 -189.81 -25.14 33.53
CA ASP A 51 -189.08 -26.08 34.39
C ASP A 51 -189.72 -26.19 35.78
N GLU A 52 -190.17 -25.08 36.36
CA GLU A 52 -190.92 -25.08 37.62
C GLU A 52 -192.26 -25.82 37.49
N LEU A 53 -192.94 -25.71 36.35
CA LEU A 53 -194.16 -26.46 36.07
C LEU A 53 -193.88 -27.96 35.88
N ILE A 54 -192.78 -28.33 35.20
CA ILE A 54 -192.34 -29.73 35.06
C ILE A 54 -192.06 -30.32 36.44
N GLU A 55 -191.29 -29.60 37.27
CA GLU A 55 -190.95 -30.04 38.61
C GLU A 55 -192.20 -30.14 39.50
N HIS A 56 -193.12 -29.17 39.40
CA HIS A 56 -194.42 -29.21 40.07
C HIS A 56 -195.23 -30.45 39.67
N ARG A 57 -195.22 -30.85 38.39
CA ARG A 57 -195.88 -32.10 37.94
C ARG A 57 -195.13 -33.36 38.35
N GLN A 58 -193.80 -33.35 38.41
CA GLN A 58 -193.01 -34.50 38.85
C GLN A 58 -193.20 -34.79 40.34
N ARG A 59 -193.33 -33.76 41.17
CA ARG A 59 -193.60 -33.93 42.61
C ARG A 59 -195.06 -34.27 42.92
N ASN A 60 -196.01 -33.68 42.18
CA ASN A 60 -197.45 -33.79 42.48
C ASN A 60 -198.25 -34.66 41.49
N GLY A 61 -197.58 -35.36 40.57
CA GLY A 61 -198.19 -36.23 39.56
C GLY A 61 -198.40 -37.69 40.01
N PRO A 62 -199.14 -38.50 39.24
CA PRO A 62 -199.42 -39.90 39.60
C PRO A 62 -198.17 -40.81 39.50
N ALA A 63 -198.01 -41.75 40.45
CA ALA A 63 -196.80 -42.57 40.67
C ALA A 63 -196.50 -43.64 39.59
N LYS A 64 -195.20 -43.92 39.34
CA LYS A 64 -194.69 -44.92 38.36
C LYS A 64 -194.96 -46.38 38.81
N LYS A 65 -195.33 -47.26 37.86
CA LYS A 65 -195.66 -48.69 38.09
C LYS A 65 -194.41 -49.56 38.31
N ARG A 66 -194.48 -50.55 39.22
CA ARG A 66 -193.40 -51.49 39.60
C ARG A 66 -193.13 -52.57 38.53
N SER A 67 -191.85 -52.91 38.29
CA SER A 67 -191.37 -53.94 37.36
C SER A 67 -191.11 -55.32 38.02
N SER A 68 -191.11 -56.40 37.21
CA SER A 68 -191.20 -57.82 37.63
C SER A 68 -189.83 -58.50 37.92
N PRO A 69 -189.76 -59.55 38.77
CA PRO A 69 -188.52 -60.13 39.34
C PRO A 69 -187.43 -60.66 38.39
N VAL A 70 -187.76 -61.09 37.16
CA VAL A 70 -186.75 -61.67 36.22
C VAL A 70 -185.74 -60.62 35.74
N MET A 71 -186.15 -59.35 35.64
CA MET A 71 -185.23 -58.27 35.28
C MET A 71 -184.18 -57.98 36.35
N GLN A 72 -184.48 -58.26 37.62
CA GLN A 72 -183.53 -58.02 38.71
C GLN A 72 -182.31 -58.96 38.64
N LEU A 73 -182.45 -60.16 38.07
CA LEU A 73 -181.35 -61.14 37.98
C LEU A 73 -180.38 -60.81 36.84
N VAL A 74 -180.89 -60.29 35.72
CA VAL A 74 -180.07 -59.81 34.59
C VAL A 74 -179.25 -58.59 34.98
N GLU A 75 -179.84 -57.66 35.75
CA GLU A 75 -179.10 -56.52 36.29
C GLU A 75 -177.98 -56.93 37.25
N ALA A 76 -178.14 -58.04 37.99
CA ALA A 76 -177.11 -58.54 38.90
C ALA A 76 -175.91 -59.17 38.15
N ASP A 77 -176.13 -59.96 37.09
CA ASP A 77 -175.03 -60.56 36.30
C ASP A 77 -174.24 -59.48 35.54
N GLN A 78 -174.93 -58.47 34.99
CA GLN A 78 -174.27 -57.35 34.32
C GLN A 78 -173.34 -56.57 35.27
N ARG A 79 -173.78 -56.29 36.50
CA ARG A 79 -172.95 -55.63 37.52
C ARG A 79 -171.71 -56.45 37.88
N SER A 80 -171.80 -57.78 37.92
CA SER A 80 -170.65 -58.66 38.19
C SER A 80 -169.59 -58.57 37.10
N ARG A 81 -169.99 -58.60 35.82
CA ARG A 81 -169.06 -58.47 34.68
C ARG A 81 -168.39 -57.09 34.59
N GLU A 82 -169.12 -56.04 34.96
CA GLU A 82 -168.55 -54.69 35.04
C GLU A 82 -167.53 -54.57 36.18
N ALA A 83 -167.79 -55.21 37.33
CA ALA A 83 -166.82 -55.26 38.43
C ALA A 83 -165.53 -56.01 38.02
N GLN A 84 -165.63 -57.15 37.36
CA GLN A 84 -164.46 -57.90 36.87
C GLN A 84 -163.65 -57.13 35.81
N ARG A 85 -164.33 -56.37 34.92
CA ARG A 85 -163.62 -55.50 33.97
C ARG A 85 -162.86 -54.39 34.68
N ARG A 86 -163.50 -53.72 35.64
CA ARG A 86 -162.85 -52.67 36.45
C ARG A 86 -161.66 -53.20 37.25
N GLU A 87 -161.75 -54.42 37.78
CA GLU A 87 -160.63 -55.06 38.49
C GLU A 87 -159.44 -55.30 37.54
N ARG A 88 -159.69 -55.82 36.33
CA ARG A 88 -158.64 -56.02 35.32
C ARG A 88 -158.03 -54.71 34.84
N GLU A 89 -158.85 -53.70 34.58
CA GLU A 89 -158.39 -52.35 34.19
C GLU A 89 -157.56 -51.70 35.31
N ALA A 90 -157.98 -51.82 36.57
CA ALA A 90 -157.22 -51.32 37.71
C ALA A 90 -155.89 -52.07 37.90
N HIS A 91 -155.90 -53.40 37.70
CA HIS A 91 -154.68 -54.20 37.75
C HIS A 91 -153.71 -53.82 36.63
N GLN A 92 -154.21 -53.67 35.40
CA GLN A 92 -153.40 -53.23 34.27
C GLN A 92 -152.87 -51.80 34.49
N GLY A 93 -153.71 -50.88 34.96
CA GLY A 93 -153.29 -49.52 35.30
C GLY A 93 -152.22 -49.47 36.39
N ARG A 94 -152.26 -50.40 37.36
CA ARG A 94 -151.18 -50.55 38.35
C ARG A 94 -149.88 -51.02 37.70
N LEU A 95 -149.92 -52.04 36.84
CA LEU A 95 -148.74 -52.54 36.12
C LEU A 95 -148.14 -51.47 35.22
N ASP A 96 -148.97 -50.71 34.51
CA ASP A 96 -148.53 -49.62 33.63
C ASP A 96 -147.89 -48.48 34.45
N ALA A 97 -148.46 -48.15 35.62
CA ALA A 97 -147.87 -47.17 36.54
C ALA A 97 -146.53 -47.63 37.13
N GLU A 98 -146.40 -48.92 37.49
CA GLU A 98 -145.14 -49.51 37.95
C GLU A 98 -144.08 -49.52 36.84
N ALA A 99 -144.47 -49.83 35.60
CA ALA A 99 -143.58 -49.77 34.44
C ALA A 99 -143.11 -48.33 34.17
N ALA A 100 -144.02 -47.35 34.18
CA ALA A 100 -143.70 -45.94 34.00
C ALA A 100 -142.78 -45.41 35.12
N ALA A 101 -143.03 -45.81 36.38
CA ALA A 101 -142.17 -45.46 37.50
C ALA A 101 -140.77 -46.08 37.38
N THR A 102 -140.66 -47.29 36.85
CA THR A 102 -139.38 -47.97 36.62
C THR A 102 -138.59 -47.27 35.50
N ILE A 103 -139.24 -46.93 34.39
CA ILE A 103 -138.62 -46.16 33.29
C ILE A 103 -138.16 -44.79 33.79
N ALA A 104 -139.01 -44.05 34.51
CA ALA A 104 -138.66 -42.74 35.04
C ALA A 104 -137.46 -42.79 36.01
N ARG A 105 -137.33 -43.86 36.82
CA ARG A 105 -136.15 -44.07 37.67
C ARG A 105 -134.91 -44.36 36.84
N ALA A 106 -135.01 -45.23 35.83
CA ALA A 106 -133.88 -45.53 34.94
C ALA A 106 -133.39 -44.27 34.19
N ASP A 107 -134.31 -43.44 33.69
CA ASP A 107 -133.98 -42.19 33.01
C ASP A 107 -133.37 -41.16 33.98
N ALA A 108 -133.84 -41.11 35.23
CA ALA A 108 -133.28 -40.25 36.27
C ALA A 108 -131.87 -40.70 36.67
N ASP A 109 -131.65 -42.00 36.83
CA ASP A 109 -130.33 -42.57 37.13
C ASP A 109 -129.35 -42.33 35.98
N GLU A 110 -129.79 -42.52 34.73
CA GLU A 110 -128.97 -42.24 33.55
C GLU A 110 -128.64 -40.75 33.43
N SER A 111 -129.62 -39.87 33.65
CA SER A 111 -129.41 -38.43 33.70
C SER A 111 -128.44 -38.02 34.81
N ALA A 112 -128.51 -38.66 35.99
CA ALA A 112 -127.58 -38.43 37.08
C ALA A 112 -126.15 -38.90 36.76
N ARG A 113 -126.01 -40.03 36.08
CA ARG A 113 -124.70 -40.53 35.58
C ARG A 113 -124.11 -39.58 34.55
N VAL A 114 -124.88 -39.17 33.54
CA VAL A 114 -124.45 -38.22 32.50
C VAL A 114 -124.04 -36.89 33.13
N ALA A 115 -124.82 -36.37 34.08
CA ALA A 115 -124.48 -35.14 34.79
C ALA A 115 -123.20 -35.28 35.62
N THR A 116 -122.98 -36.42 36.25
CA THR A 116 -121.76 -36.71 37.03
C THR A 116 -120.56 -36.79 36.11
N GLN A 117 -120.64 -37.55 35.01
CA GLN A 117 -119.57 -37.66 34.02
C GLN A 117 -119.25 -36.31 33.37
N ALA A 118 -120.26 -35.47 33.09
CA ALA A 118 -120.06 -34.12 32.57
C ALA A 118 -119.30 -33.25 33.58
N ARG A 119 -119.65 -33.29 34.87
CA ARG A 119 -118.95 -32.56 35.93
C ARG A 119 -117.50 -33.04 36.09
N GLU A 120 -117.25 -34.33 36.01
CA GLU A 120 -115.90 -34.89 36.06
C GLU A 120 -115.03 -34.44 34.87
N ARG A 121 -115.61 -34.41 33.65
CA ARG A 121 -114.92 -33.87 32.47
C ARG A 121 -114.59 -32.39 32.62
N VAL A 122 -115.51 -31.58 33.16
CA VAL A 122 -115.25 -30.16 33.44
C VAL A 122 -114.10 -30.00 34.43
N ARG A 123 -114.11 -30.75 35.55
CA ARG A 123 -113.00 -30.70 36.53
C ARG A 123 -111.66 -31.12 35.93
N ALA A 124 -111.65 -32.13 35.05
CA ALA A 124 -110.42 -32.58 34.39
C ALA A 124 -109.88 -31.50 33.43
N VAL A 125 -110.75 -30.82 32.69
CA VAL A 125 -110.37 -29.71 31.81
C VAL A 125 -109.88 -28.50 32.60
N GLU A 126 -110.54 -28.16 33.71
CA GLU A 126 -110.11 -27.09 34.62
C GLU A 126 -108.71 -27.41 35.20
N ALA A 127 -108.50 -28.64 35.69
CA ALA A 127 -107.20 -29.06 36.22
C ALA A 127 -106.07 -29.04 35.17
N ASP A 128 -106.35 -29.46 33.93
CA ASP A 128 -105.39 -29.39 32.81
C ASP A 128 -105.10 -27.93 32.40
N SER A 129 -106.13 -27.08 32.42
CA SER A 129 -105.97 -25.63 32.17
C SER A 129 -105.10 -24.99 33.24
N ASP A 130 -105.36 -25.26 34.52
CA ASP A 130 -104.57 -24.75 35.66
C ASP A 130 -103.13 -25.26 35.61
N ALA A 131 -102.91 -26.50 35.19
CA ALA A 131 -101.57 -27.05 35.00
C ALA A 131 -100.83 -26.34 33.85
N LYS A 132 -101.50 -26.11 32.71
CA LYS A 132 -100.94 -25.35 31.58
C LYS A 132 -100.67 -23.89 31.94
N ASP A 133 -101.54 -23.26 32.72
CA ASP A 133 -101.36 -21.87 33.16
C ASP A 133 -100.20 -21.74 34.14
N ARG A 134 -100.05 -22.69 35.08
CA ARG A 134 -98.86 -22.77 35.94
C ARG A 134 -97.58 -22.97 35.13
N ARG A 135 -97.59 -23.86 34.14
CA ARG A 135 -96.42 -24.07 33.26
C ARG A 135 -96.08 -22.81 32.47
N ARG A 136 -97.06 -22.16 31.84
CA ARG A 136 -96.87 -20.88 31.12
C ARG A 136 -96.38 -19.76 32.06
N ALA A 137 -96.83 -19.74 33.31
CA ALA A 137 -96.33 -18.78 34.30
C ALA A 137 -94.86 -19.06 34.66
N GLN A 138 -94.47 -20.33 34.83
CA GLN A 138 -93.08 -20.73 35.08
C GLN A 138 -92.17 -20.43 33.90
N GLU A 139 -92.60 -20.74 32.67
CA GLU A 139 -91.86 -20.42 31.44
C GLU A 139 -91.66 -18.91 31.31
N ARG A 140 -92.71 -18.10 31.52
CA ARG A 140 -92.58 -16.63 31.51
C ARG A 140 -91.66 -16.10 32.61
N ALA A 141 -91.68 -16.69 33.80
CA ALA A 141 -90.77 -16.29 34.88
C ALA A 141 -89.31 -16.62 34.55
N ALA A 142 -89.05 -17.80 33.98
CA ALA A 142 -87.72 -18.21 33.52
C ALA A 142 -87.22 -17.31 32.38
N ASP A 143 -88.07 -16.99 31.41
CA ASP A 143 -87.74 -16.07 30.31
C ASP A 143 -87.42 -14.67 30.84
N GLN A 144 -88.20 -14.16 31.80
CA GLN A 144 -87.93 -12.87 32.44
C GLN A 144 -86.59 -12.87 33.18
N GLN A 145 -86.26 -13.95 33.90
CA GLN A 145 -84.97 -14.10 34.56
C GLN A 145 -83.81 -14.16 33.56
N ALA A 146 -83.96 -14.90 32.45
CA ALA A 146 -82.97 -14.97 31.40
C ALA A 146 -82.72 -13.60 30.75
N VAL A 147 -83.79 -12.84 30.46
CA VAL A 147 -83.68 -11.48 29.93
C VAL A 147 -83.01 -10.53 30.92
N GLN A 148 -83.31 -10.63 32.23
CA GLN A 148 -82.65 -9.82 33.26
C GLN A 148 -81.17 -10.17 33.39
N ALA A 149 -80.81 -11.45 33.36
CA ALA A 149 -79.43 -11.91 33.39
C ALA A 149 -78.64 -11.41 32.17
N ALA A 150 -79.21 -11.53 30.96
CA ALA A 150 -78.59 -11.03 29.73
C ALA A 150 -78.40 -9.51 29.73
N ARG A 151 -79.35 -8.75 30.30
CA ARG A 151 -79.20 -7.30 30.48
C ARG A 151 -78.09 -6.95 31.47
N ALA A 152 -78.04 -7.63 32.61
CA ALA A 152 -77.00 -7.41 33.61
C ALA A 152 -75.61 -7.75 33.06
N GLU A 153 -75.49 -8.82 32.27
CA GLU A 153 -74.24 -9.18 31.58
C GLU A 153 -73.85 -8.13 30.53
N THR A 154 -74.80 -7.68 29.71
CA THR A 154 -74.56 -6.61 28.74
C THR A 154 -74.10 -5.31 29.42
N GLU A 155 -74.66 -4.98 30.57
CA GLU A 155 -74.29 -3.80 31.34
C GLU A 155 -72.90 -3.93 31.98
N ARG A 156 -72.55 -5.11 32.49
CA ARG A 156 -71.17 -5.40 32.92
C ARG A 156 -70.17 -5.25 31.78
N VAL A 157 -70.42 -5.91 30.64
CA VAL A 157 -69.53 -5.82 29.47
C VAL A 157 -69.37 -4.38 29.00
N ARG A 158 -70.44 -3.57 29.03
CA ARG A 158 -70.35 -2.13 28.70
C ARG A 158 -69.53 -1.35 29.71
N SER A 159 -69.70 -1.62 31.00
CA SER A 159 -68.93 -0.98 32.08
C SER A 159 -67.44 -1.32 31.95
N ASP A 160 -67.12 -2.60 31.75
CA ASP A 160 -65.75 -3.09 31.62
C ASP A 160 -65.09 -2.50 30.37
N ALA A 161 -65.80 -2.50 29.23
CA ALA A 161 -65.30 -1.88 27.99
C ALA A 161 -65.09 -0.36 28.14
N ALA A 162 -65.95 0.34 28.88
CA ALA A 162 -65.77 1.77 29.15
C ALA A 162 -64.53 2.03 30.00
N ALA A 163 -64.29 1.20 31.03
CA ALA A 163 -63.11 1.30 31.88
C ALA A 163 -61.81 0.99 31.10
N GLU A 164 -61.81 -0.05 30.25
CA GLU A 164 -60.67 -0.37 29.38
C GLU A 164 -60.37 0.78 28.39
N ILE A 165 -61.40 1.38 27.77
CA ILE A 165 -61.21 2.53 26.88
C ILE A 165 -60.63 3.73 27.63
N GLU A 166 -61.09 4.00 28.85
CA GLU A 166 -60.56 5.09 29.67
C GLU A 166 -59.10 4.84 30.07
N GLN A 167 -58.75 3.61 30.44
CA GLN A 167 -57.38 3.22 30.72
C GLN A 167 -56.47 3.38 29.48
N ILE A 168 -56.90 2.87 28.32
CA ILE A 168 -56.15 3.03 27.07
C ILE A 168 -55.92 4.51 26.73
N ARG A 169 -56.92 5.37 26.96
CA ARG A 169 -56.78 6.81 26.74
C ARG A 169 -55.79 7.46 27.71
N ALA A 170 -55.80 7.05 28.98
CA ALA A 170 -54.85 7.54 29.97
C ALA A 170 -53.41 7.11 29.65
N ASP A 171 -53.21 5.85 29.27
CA ASP A 171 -51.92 5.31 28.85
C ASP A 171 -51.40 6.03 27.60
N ALA A 172 -52.25 6.20 26.58
CA ALA A 172 -51.90 6.93 25.36
C ALA A 172 -51.54 8.40 25.64
N ALA A 173 -52.27 9.07 26.53
CA ALA A 173 -51.94 10.44 26.94
C ALA A 173 -50.57 10.52 27.63
N THR A 174 -50.25 9.53 28.47
CA THR A 174 -48.95 9.42 29.14
C THR A 174 -47.81 9.19 28.14
N GLU A 175 -48.01 8.31 27.16
CA GLU A 175 -47.03 8.06 26.10
C GLU A 175 -46.80 9.30 25.23
N VAL A 176 -47.87 10.01 24.85
CA VAL A 176 -47.78 11.26 24.07
C VAL A 176 -47.02 12.33 24.86
N ALA A 177 -47.30 12.49 26.16
CA ALA A 177 -46.56 13.42 27.01
C ALA A 177 -45.05 13.05 27.08
N ALA A 178 -44.73 11.77 27.27
CA ALA A 178 -43.35 11.29 27.29
C ALA A 178 -42.65 11.50 25.93
N ALA A 179 -43.36 11.31 24.81
CA ALA A 179 -42.82 11.57 23.47
C ALA A 179 -42.52 13.06 23.26
N HIS A 180 -43.41 13.96 23.72
CA HIS A 180 -43.17 15.40 23.64
C HIS A 180 -41.98 15.85 24.49
N GLU A 181 -41.81 15.32 25.70
CA GLU A 181 -40.64 15.65 26.54
C GLU A 181 -39.34 15.13 25.92
N ARG A 182 -39.34 13.92 25.32
CA ARG A 182 -38.18 13.43 24.55
C ARG A 182 -37.86 14.32 23.35
N ALA A 183 -38.87 14.82 22.65
CA ALA A 183 -38.68 15.73 21.52
C ALA A 183 -38.07 17.05 21.97
N ARG A 184 -38.59 17.67 23.05
CA ARG A 184 -38.02 18.90 23.63
C ARG A 184 -36.58 18.72 24.07
N ALA A 185 -36.27 17.65 24.80
CA ALA A 185 -34.90 17.37 25.23
C ALA A 185 -33.93 17.16 24.04
N ALA A 186 -34.43 16.57 22.94
CA ALA A 186 -33.65 16.43 21.72
C ALA A 186 -33.40 17.78 21.01
N GLU A 187 -34.41 18.65 20.96
CA GLU A 187 -34.31 20.02 20.45
C GLU A 187 -33.33 20.86 21.27
N GLU A 188 -33.45 20.87 22.60
CA GLU A 188 -32.53 21.56 23.51
C GLU A 188 -31.07 21.10 23.30
N ARG A 189 -30.85 19.78 23.16
CA ARG A 189 -29.51 19.25 22.89
C ARG A 189 -28.99 19.62 21.51
N ALA A 190 -29.87 19.75 20.51
CA ALA A 190 -29.50 20.19 19.18
C ALA A 190 -29.10 21.68 19.17
N GLU A 191 -29.86 22.53 19.87
CA GLU A 191 -29.54 23.95 20.07
C GLU A 191 -28.22 24.13 20.83
N GLN A 192 -28.02 23.35 21.89
CA GLN A 192 -26.77 23.37 22.65
C GLN A 192 -25.58 22.99 21.74
N ARG A 193 -25.70 21.93 20.94
CA ARG A 193 -24.64 21.55 19.97
C ARG A 193 -24.41 22.61 18.90
N ALA A 194 -25.44 23.32 18.46
CA ALA A 194 -25.29 24.44 17.54
C ALA A 194 -24.50 25.59 18.20
N SER A 195 -24.79 25.92 19.45
CA SER A 195 -24.03 26.94 20.21
C SER A 195 -22.58 26.53 20.46
N GLU A 196 -22.33 25.25 20.80
CA GLU A 196 -20.99 24.68 20.98
C GLU A 196 -20.19 24.82 19.68
N ARG A 197 -20.77 24.44 18.53
CA ARG A 197 -20.12 24.59 17.22
C ARG A 197 -19.84 26.03 16.83
N ILE A 198 -20.72 26.97 17.16
CA ILE A 198 -20.48 28.41 16.91
C ILE A 198 -19.32 28.90 17.78
N ALA A 199 -19.26 28.49 19.06
CA ALA A 199 -18.17 28.83 19.95
C ALA A 199 -16.83 28.25 19.46
N GLU A 200 -16.80 26.95 19.13
CA GLU A 200 -15.64 26.27 18.55
C GLU A 200 -15.15 26.96 17.27
N ARG A 201 -16.09 27.31 16.37
CA ARG A 201 -15.75 28.02 15.13
C ARG A 201 -15.15 29.39 15.41
N ARG A 202 -15.68 30.15 16.36
CA ARG A 202 -15.11 31.45 16.77
C ARG A 202 -13.71 31.28 17.33
N THR A 203 -13.48 30.31 18.21
CA THR A 203 -12.14 30.03 18.75
C THR A 203 -11.16 29.63 17.63
N ALA A 204 -11.59 28.78 16.70
CA ALA A 204 -10.77 28.41 15.55
C ALA A 204 -10.46 29.61 14.64
N GLU A 205 -11.45 30.48 14.39
CA GLU A 205 -11.27 31.71 13.61
C GLU A 205 -10.27 32.67 14.30
N THR A 206 -10.35 32.84 15.62
CA THR A 206 -9.36 33.62 16.39
C THR A 206 -7.96 33.03 16.29
N LEU A 207 -7.80 31.72 16.45
CA LEU A 207 -6.50 31.05 16.32
C LEU A 207 -5.92 31.21 14.91
N VAL A 208 -6.75 31.13 13.88
CA VAL A 208 -6.31 31.35 12.49
C VAL A 208 -5.88 32.81 12.27
N GLN A 209 -6.57 33.78 12.87
CA GLN A 209 -6.16 35.18 12.82
C GLN A 209 -4.82 35.40 13.53
N GLU A 210 -4.66 34.87 14.74
CA GLU A 210 -3.41 34.95 15.49
C GLU A 210 -2.23 34.33 14.72
N LEU A 211 -2.43 33.15 14.11
CA LEU A 211 -1.40 32.52 13.27
C LEU A 211 -1.07 33.35 12.03
N ARG A 212 -2.05 34.04 11.43
CA ARG A 212 -1.79 34.95 10.30
C ARG A 212 -0.96 36.16 10.73
N GLU A 213 -1.27 36.74 11.89
CA GLU A 213 -0.50 37.84 12.46
C GLU A 213 0.93 37.42 12.79
N GLN A 214 1.11 36.25 13.41
CA GLN A 214 2.44 35.68 13.69
C GLN A 214 3.23 35.41 12.41
N LEU A 215 2.59 34.87 11.36
CA LEU A 215 3.25 34.65 10.07
C LEU A 215 3.65 35.95 9.39
N GLU A 216 2.83 37.00 9.50
CA GLU A 216 3.17 38.30 8.94
C GLU A 216 4.33 38.96 9.71
N GLN A 217 4.33 38.86 11.04
CA GLN A 217 5.45 39.30 11.86
C GLN A 217 6.74 38.57 11.49
N LEU A 218 6.70 37.24 11.34
CA LEU A 218 7.85 36.44 10.91
C LEU A 218 8.35 36.84 9.52
N ARG A 219 7.47 37.22 8.60
CA ARG A 219 7.87 37.73 7.27
C ARG A 219 8.57 39.08 7.38
N VAL A 220 8.06 39.98 8.21
CA VAL A 220 8.69 41.28 8.47
C VAL A 220 10.08 41.09 9.09
N ASP A 221 10.19 40.24 10.11
CA ASP A 221 11.45 39.93 10.79
C ASP A 221 12.45 39.27 9.83
N ALA A 222 11.99 38.31 9.02
CA ALA A 222 12.84 37.67 8.00
C ALA A 222 13.30 38.66 6.92
N ALA A 223 12.43 39.58 6.48
CA ALA A 223 12.80 40.62 5.53
C ALA A 223 13.85 41.58 6.12
N ALA A 224 13.72 41.93 7.41
CA ALA A 224 14.68 42.74 8.13
C ALA A 224 16.05 42.03 8.26
N GLU A 225 16.06 40.73 8.60
CA GLU A 225 17.29 39.94 8.66
C GLU A 225 17.96 39.80 7.29
N VAL A 226 17.19 39.60 6.22
CA VAL A 226 17.72 39.56 4.84
C VAL A 226 18.32 40.91 4.45
N ALA A 227 17.67 42.03 4.80
CA ALA A 227 18.22 43.36 4.56
C ALA A 227 19.54 43.57 5.34
N ALA A 228 19.57 43.22 6.62
CA ALA A 228 20.78 43.31 7.45
C ALA A 228 21.92 42.42 6.91
N ALA A 229 21.60 41.20 6.44
CA ALA A 229 22.58 40.31 5.84
C ALA A 229 23.16 40.87 4.53
N ARG A 230 22.32 41.51 3.69
CA ARG A 230 22.77 42.18 2.46
C ARG A 230 23.69 43.36 2.76
N GLU A 231 23.36 44.17 3.77
CA GLU A 231 24.24 45.26 4.19
C GLU A 231 25.59 44.75 4.70
N ARG A 232 25.61 43.68 5.51
CA ARG A 232 26.86 43.03 5.96
C ARG A 232 27.68 42.51 4.78
N ALA A 233 27.04 41.90 3.78
CA ALA A 233 27.69 41.41 2.58
C ALA A 233 28.31 42.56 1.76
N ALA A 234 27.55 43.63 1.51
CA ALA A 234 28.03 44.81 0.81
C ALA A 234 29.21 45.48 1.55
N ALA A 235 29.16 45.56 2.89
CA ALA A 235 30.26 46.08 3.70
C ALA A 235 31.51 45.19 3.62
N ALA A 236 31.35 43.86 3.56
CA ALA A 236 32.45 42.93 3.39
C ALA A 236 33.08 43.01 1.99
N GLU A 237 32.26 43.15 0.94
CA GLU A 237 32.71 43.38 -0.43
C GLU A 237 33.50 44.69 -0.54
N ALA A 238 32.98 45.79 0.00
CA ALA A 238 33.69 47.08 0.02
C ALA A 238 35.05 46.99 0.74
N ARG A 239 35.13 46.23 1.85
CA ARG A 239 36.40 45.95 2.54
C ARG A 239 37.35 45.10 1.70
N ALA A 240 36.84 44.11 0.97
CA ALA A 240 37.66 43.28 0.08
C ALA A 240 38.22 44.11 -1.08
N GLU A 241 37.41 44.96 -1.70
CA GLU A 241 37.84 45.92 -2.73
C GLU A 241 38.91 46.87 -2.21
N GLN A 242 38.71 47.44 -1.01
CA GLN A 242 39.71 48.28 -0.36
C GLN A 242 41.04 47.53 -0.17
N ARG A 243 41.01 46.27 0.29
CA ARG A 243 42.23 45.45 0.48
C ARG A 243 42.91 45.12 -0.84
N LEU A 244 42.16 44.93 -1.92
CA LEU A 244 42.72 44.75 -3.25
C LEU A 244 43.41 46.03 -3.74
N ALA A 245 42.79 47.20 -3.53
CA ALA A 245 43.40 48.49 -3.86
C ALA A 245 44.68 48.75 -3.06
N GLU A 246 44.68 48.49 -1.74
CA GLU A 246 45.86 48.55 -0.88
C GLU A 246 46.98 47.64 -1.40
N ARG A 247 46.68 46.38 -1.77
CA ARG A 247 47.66 45.44 -2.32
C ARG A 247 48.24 45.89 -3.66
N VAL A 248 47.44 46.52 -4.52
CA VAL A 248 47.93 47.08 -5.79
C VAL A 248 48.89 48.24 -5.51
N GLN A 249 48.55 49.13 -4.56
CA GLN A 249 49.45 50.22 -4.15
C GLN A 249 50.75 49.69 -3.52
N GLU A 250 50.66 48.68 -2.66
CA GLU A 250 51.83 48.04 -2.04
C GLU A 250 52.74 47.39 -3.09
N ARG A 251 52.15 46.70 -4.10
CA ARG A 251 52.92 46.16 -5.23
C ARG A 251 53.60 47.24 -6.06
N ALA A 252 52.89 48.33 -6.39
CA ALA A 252 53.48 49.43 -7.14
C ALA A 252 54.67 50.05 -6.38
N ALA A 253 54.52 50.30 -5.07
CA ALA A 253 55.61 50.79 -4.23
C ALA A 253 56.78 49.79 -4.15
N GLY A 254 56.49 48.48 -4.04
CA GLY A 254 57.50 47.43 -4.07
C GLY A 254 58.25 47.34 -5.40
N GLU A 255 57.55 47.49 -6.52
CA GLU A 255 58.11 47.53 -7.87
C GLU A 255 59.01 48.75 -8.08
N GLU A 256 58.64 49.93 -7.55
CA GLU A 256 59.50 51.12 -7.58
C GLU A 256 60.79 50.94 -6.78
N VAL A 257 60.72 50.32 -5.59
CA VAL A 257 61.90 49.99 -4.79
C VAL A 257 62.78 48.97 -5.51
N ALA A 258 62.19 47.93 -6.10
CA ALA A 258 62.92 46.95 -6.89
C ALA A 258 63.58 47.56 -8.13
N GLY A 259 62.89 48.50 -8.79
CA GLY A 259 63.42 49.28 -9.92
C GLY A 259 64.64 50.11 -9.52
N ARG A 260 64.58 50.82 -8.39
CA ARG A 260 65.72 51.57 -7.83
C ARG A 260 66.91 50.67 -7.52
N LEU A 261 66.68 49.55 -6.84
CA LEU A 261 67.74 48.58 -6.52
C LEU A 261 68.39 47.99 -7.78
N ARG A 262 67.61 47.70 -8.83
CA ARG A 262 68.18 47.24 -10.11
C ARG A 262 69.04 48.32 -10.76
N ALA A 263 68.60 49.58 -10.75
CA ALA A 263 69.38 50.68 -11.29
C ALA A 263 70.70 50.87 -10.54
N GLU A 264 70.67 50.79 -9.20
CA GLU A 264 71.88 50.83 -8.36
C GLU A 264 72.83 49.66 -8.65
N VAL A 265 72.29 48.44 -8.83
CA VAL A 265 73.12 47.26 -9.19
C VAL A 265 73.75 47.42 -10.57
N GLU A 266 73.01 47.94 -11.56
CA GLU A 266 73.56 48.21 -12.90
C GLU A 266 74.63 49.30 -12.85
N GLN A 267 74.45 50.33 -12.02
CA GLN A 267 75.48 51.35 -11.80
C GLN A 267 76.74 50.75 -11.17
N ILE A 268 76.60 49.94 -10.11
CA ILE A 268 77.73 49.24 -9.48
C ILE A 268 78.45 48.34 -10.50
N ARG A 269 77.72 47.65 -11.38
CA ARG A 269 78.32 46.84 -12.46
C ARG A 269 79.09 47.68 -13.46
N ALA A 270 78.57 48.85 -13.84
CA ALA A 270 79.24 49.78 -14.75
C ALA A 270 80.52 50.33 -14.12
N ASP A 271 80.47 50.76 -12.86
CA ASP A 271 81.62 51.28 -12.11
C ASP A 271 82.69 50.19 -11.95
N ALA A 272 82.30 48.97 -11.55
CA ALA A 272 83.21 47.83 -11.46
C ALA A 272 83.84 47.46 -12.81
N ALA A 273 83.08 47.52 -13.90
CA ALA A 273 83.62 47.28 -15.25
C ALA A 273 84.64 48.36 -15.65
N ALA A 274 84.40 49.63 -15.28
CA ALA A 274 85.34 50.72 -15.50
C ALA A 274 86.63 50.54 -14.68
N GLU A 275 86.53 50.16 -13.41
CA GLU A 275 87.70 49.86 -12.57
C GLU A 275 88.51 48.69 -13.12
N VAL A 276 87.86 47.60 -13.55
CA VAL A 276 88.54 46.45 -14.17
C VAL A 276 89.22 46.85 -15.48
N ALA A 277 88.62 47.72 -16.28
CA ALA A 277 89.23 48.24 -17.50
C ALA A 277 90.47 49.11 -17.20
N ALA A 278 90.41 49.96 -16.17
CA ALA A 278 91.53 50.76 -15.71
C ALA A 278 92.68 49.87 -15.22
N ALA A 279 92.41 48.90 -14.34
CA ALA A 279 93.41 47.96 -13.83
C ALA A 279 94.05 47.12 -14.95
N ARG A 280 93.27 46.70 -15.96
CA ARG A 280 93.81 46.00 -17.14
C ARG A 280 94.69 46.90 -18.00
N SER A 281 94.38 48.18 -18.12
CA SER A 281 95.20 49.14 -18.86
C SER A 281 96.54 49.37 -18.15
N GLU A 282 96.51 49.52 -16.83
CA GLU A 282 97.70 49.65 -15.99
C GLU A 282 98.59 48.41 -16.08
N ALA A 283 98.02 47.21 -15.88
CA ALA A 283 98.75 45.95 -16.03
C ALA A 283 99.34 45.75 -17.44
N ARG A 284 98.65 46.19 -18.50
CA ARG A 284 99.21 46.18 -19.87
C ARG A 284 100.39 47.14 -20.02
N GLY A 285 100.34 48.30 -19.37
CA GLY A 285 101.45 49.25 -19.33
C GLY A 285 102.69 48.66 -18.66
N GLU A 286 102.51 47.99 -17.51
CA GLU A 286 103.61 47.32 -16.80
C GLU A 286 104.22 46.17 -17.62
N VAL A 287 103.39 45.33 -18.24
CA VAL A 287 103.86 44.23 -19.10
C VAL A 287 104.63 44.75 -20.32
N ALA A 288 104.21 45.88 -20.91
CA ALA A 288 104.93 46.50 -22.02
C ALA A 288 106.32 46.98 -21.58
N ALA A 289 106.42 47.64 -20.43
CA ALA A 289 107.69 48.10 -19.87
C ALA A 289 108.65 46.93 -19.58
N VAL A 290 108.15 45.83 -19.00
CA VAL A 290 108.95 44.61 -18.76
C VAL A 290 109.45 43.99 -20.07
N ARG A 291 108.61 43.97 -21.12
CA ARG A 291 109.01 43.44 -22.43
C ARG A 291 110.06 44.31 -23.13
N GLU A 292 109.94 45.63 -23.06
CA GLU A 292 110.96 46.52 -23.61
C GLU A 292 112.31 46.33 -22.92
N HIS A 293 112.29 46.17 -21.59
CA HIS A 293 113.49 45.89 -20.81
C HIS A 293 114.12 44.54 -21.20
N ALA A 294 113.33 43.46 -21.27
CA ALA A 294 113.81 42.15 -21.66
C ALA A 294 114.36 42.11 -23.11
N ASN A 295 113.73 42.83 -24.05
CA ASN A 295 114.21 42.91 -25.42
C ASN A 295 115.55 43.65 -25.53
N ALA A 296 115.79 44.66 -24.68
CA ALA A 296 117.07 45.35 -24.62
C ALA A 296 118.19 44.40 -24.17
N GLU A 297 117.94 43.57 -23.15
CA GLU A 297 118.91 42.56 -22.67
C GLU A 297 119.21 41.49 -23.74
N VAL A 298 118.18 41.01 -24.45
CA VAL A 298 118.35 40.03 -25.54
C VAL A 298 119.21 40.59 -26.68
N LEU A 299 119.02 41.86 -27.05
CA LEU A 299 119.82 42.51 -28.09
C LEU A 299 121.29 42.70 -27.67
N GLU A 300 121.54 42.95 -26.39
CA GLU A 300 122.90 43.04 -25.85
C GLU A 300 123.60 41.68 -25.86
N ALA A 301 122.90 40.62 -25.44
CA ALA A 301 123.40 39.25 -25.51
C ALA A 301 123.69 38.79 -26.96
N GLN A 302 122.84 39.17 -27.93
CA GLN A 302 123.05 38.84 -29.34
C GLN A 302 124.29 39.52 -29.94
N ARG A 303 124.58 40.78 -29.56
CA ARG A 303 125.82 41.45 -30.00
C ARG A 303 127.07 40.80 -29.43
N GLY A 304 127.01 40.35 -28.17
CA GLY A 304 128.10 39.59 -27.54
C GLY A 304 128.38 38.27 -28.28
N ALA A 305 127.33 37.50 -28.57
CA ALA A 305 127.44 36.23 -29.28
C ALA A 305 127.95 36.40 -30.73
N GLN A 306 127.53 37.45 -31.45
CA GLN A 306 127.98 37.68 -32.82
C GLN A 306 129.48 38.02 -32.90
N ALA A 307 130.01 38.77 -31.93
CA ALA A 307 131.44 39.08 -31.87
C ALA A 307 132.30 37.82 -31.64
N GLU A 308 131.81 36.84 -30.88
CA GLU A 308 132.50 35.55 -30.68
C GLU A 308 132.47 34.66 -31.94
N VAL A 309 131.35 34.68 -32.69
CA VAL A 309 131.23 33.96 -33.97
C VAL A 309 132.18 34.53 -35.02
N ASP A 310 132.29 35.85 -35.14
CA ASP A 310 133.18 36.49 -36.11
C ASP A 310 134.67 36.20 -35.80
N ALA A 311 135.03 36.14 -34.51
CA ALA A 311 136.37 35.75 -34.08
C ALA A 311 136.70 34.28 -34.41
N ALA A 312 135.74 33.37 -34.20
CA ALA A 312 135.90 31.95 -34.52
C ALA A 312 136.01 31.71 -36.05
N GLN A 313 135.25 32.46 -36.87
CA GLN A 313 135.29 32.35 -38.33
C GLN A 313 136.62 32.82 -38.94
N ALA A 314 137.25 33.86 -38.37
CA ALA A 314 138.58 34.31 -38.79
C ALA A 314 139.66 33.24 -38.50
N GLN A 315 139.55 32.54 -37.37
CA GLN A 315 140.46 31.45 -37.00
C GLN A 315 140.33 30.26 -37.97
N ILE A 316 139.10 29.85 -38.28
CA ILE A 316 138.81 28.75 -39.21
C ILE A 316 139.29 29.08 -40.63
N ALA A 317 139.12 30.31 -41.11
CA ALA A 317 139.60 30.71 -42.45
C ALA A 317 141.14 30.59 -42.60
N THR A 318 141.87 30.78 -41.51
CA THR A 318 143.34 30.67 -41.49
C THR A 318 143.79 29.21 -41.52
N GLU A 319 143.08 28.33 -40.82
CA GLU A 319 143.36 26.89 -40.78
C GLU A 319 142.97 26.17 -42.09
N VAL A 320 141.88 26.60 -42.74
CA VAL A 320 141.43 26.06 -44.03
C VAL A 320 142.41 26.38 -45.16
N ALA A 321 142.99 27.58 -45.19
CA ALA A 321 144.01 27.94 -46.21
C ALA A 321 145.28 27.08 -46.07
N ALA A 322 145.74 26.80 -44.85
CA ALA A 322 146.89 25.94 -44.60
C ALA A 322 146.64 24.45 -44.90
N ALA A 323 145.37 24.01 -44.90
CA ALA A 323 144.97 22.67 -45.29
C ALA A 323 144.87 22.53 -46.82
N GLN A 324 144.45 23.57 -47.54
CA GLN A 324 144.29 23.57 -49.00
C GLN A 324 145.63 23.53 -49.75
N ASP A 325 146.66 24.22 -49.27
CA ASP A 325 148.01 24.17 -49.86
C ASP A 325 148.67 22.79 -49.71
N ARG A 326 148.36 22.04 -48.63
CA ARG A 326 148.84 20.67 -48.44
C ARG A 326 148.09 19.66 -49.31
N ALA A 327 146.79 19.87 -49.52
CA ALA A 327 145.97 19.02 -50.38
C ALA A 327 146.35 19.16 -51.88
N GLN A 328 146.70 20.36 -52.36
CA GLN A 328 147.04 20.58 -53.76
C GLN A 328 148.38 19.93 -54.17
N ALA A 329 149.36 19.86 -53.25
CA ALA A 329 150.63 19.16 -53.47
C ALA A 329 150.50 17.62 -53.48
N GLU A 330 149.46 17.06 -52.83
CA GLU A 330 149.13 15.64 -52.89
C GLU A 330 148.39 15.27 -54.19
N ILE A 331 147.53 16.16 -54.71
CA ILE A 331 146.78 15.94 -55.97
C ILE A 331 147.72 15.81 -57.18
N ASP A 332 148.79 16.60 -57.25
CA ASP A 332 149.75 16.53 -58.37
C ASP A 332 150.61 15.25 -58.34
N ARG A 333 150.82 14.65 -57.15
CA ARG A 333 151.48 13.32 -57.02
C ARG A 333 150.52 12.17 -57.29
N ALA A 334 149.23 12.33 -56.97
CA ALA A 334 148.20 11.33 -57.19
C ALA A 334 147.86 11.14 -58.68
N ASN A 335 147.92 12.20 -59.51
CA ASN A 335 147.64 12.11 -60.95
C ASN A 335 148.71 11.32 -61.74
N ALA A 336 149.97 11.33 -61.32
CA ALA A 336 151.03 10.51 -61.94
C ALA A 336 150.96 9.02 -61.53
N TYR A 337 150.29 8.70 -60.42
CA TYR A 337 150.07 7.34 -59.91
C TYR A 337 148.75 6.73 -60.43
N ALA A 338 147.76 7.56 -60.74
CA ALA A 338 146.43 7.15 -61.23
C ALA A 338 146.44 6.57 -62.67
N GLU A 339 147.40 6.93 -63.53
CA GLU A 339 147.56 6.28 -64.84
C GLU A 339 148.11 4.85 -64.73
N ASP A 340 148.79 4.50 -63.63
CA ASP A 340 149.40 3.19 -63.43
C ASP A 340 148.47 2.18 -62.72
N VAL A 341 147.46 2.68 -61.97
CA VAL A 341 146.54 1.87 -61.13
C VAL A 341 145.22 1.48 -61.83
N LEU A 342 144.81 2.17 -62.91
CA LEU A 342 143.72 1.72 -63.81
C LEU A 342 144.01 0.35 -64.47
N ARG A 343 145.23 -0.17 -64.32
CA ARG A 343 145.70 -1.44 -64.85
C ARG A 343 145.61 -2.62 -63.87
N GLN A 344 145.28 -2.43 -62.58
CA GLN A 344 145.58 -3.49 -61.61
C GLN A 344 144.51 -4.00 -60.65
N ALA A 345 143.28 -3.48 -60.56
CA ALA A 345 142.21 -4.15 -59.81
C ALA A 345 140.87 -3.36 -59.90
N GLN A 346 139.75 -3.80 -60.48
CA GLN A 346 139.27 -5.11 -60.94
C GLN A 346 139.47 -6.33 -60.03
N GLU A 347 139.91 -6.14 -58.79
CA GLU A 347 139.90 -7.18 -57.76
C GLU A 347 139.32 -6.66 -56.44
N GLU A 348 138.01 -6.78 -56.36
CA GLU A 348 137.33 -7.13 -55.10
C GLU A 348 137.20 -6.02 -54.05
N VAL A 349 135.98 -5.56 -53.74
CA VAL A 349 134.92 -6.38 -53.11
C VAL A 349 135.47 -7.18 -51.92
N ALA A 350 135.70 -6.52 -50.79
CA ALA A 350 135.35 -7.09 -49.48
C ALA A 350 135.52 -6.08 -48.34
N ARG A 351 134.40 -5.80 -47.67
CA ARG A 351 134.18 -5.52 -46.23
C ARG A 351 133.42 -4.21 -45.99
N VAL A 352 132.09 -4.15 -46.02
CA VAL A 352 131.06 -4.76 -45.13
C VAL A 352 131.08 -4.22 -43.67
N ALA A 353 129.95 -3.58 -43.31
CA ALA A 353 129.26 -3.49 -41.99
C ALA A 353 129.92 -2.70 -40.84
N SER A 354 129.27 -2.03 -39.87
CA SER A 354 127.90 -1.99 -39.26
C SER A 354 127.86 -0.82 -38.21
N VAL A 355 126.75 -0.15 -37.82
CA VAL A 355 125.87 -0.40 -36.62
C VAL A 355 124.98 0.86 -36.36
N VAL A 356 123.63 0.81 -36.50
CA VAL A 356 122.50 0.85 -35.51
C VAL A 356 121.85 2.21 -35.13
N ARG A 357 120.51 2.22 -35.30
CA ARG A 357 119.41 3.11 -34.82
C ARG A 357 118.80 2.58 -33.50
N ALA A 358 118.15 3.42 -32.68
CA ALA A 358 116.76 3.23 -32.17
C ALA A 358 116.39 4.14 -30.98
N ALA A 359 115.21 4.79 -31.06
CA ALA A 359 114.18 4.91 -30.00
C ALA A 359 112.96 5.65 -30.58
N ASP A 360 111.82 4.97 -30.72
CA ASP A 360 110.55 5.50 -31.24
C ASP A 360 109.43 5.04 -30.26
N PRO A 361 108.50 5.91 -29.82
CA PRO A 361 107.47 5.56 -28.84
C PRO A 361 106.34 4.71 -29.44
N LEU A 362 106.00 3.59 -28.78
CA LEU A 362 104.84 2.73 -29.11
C LEU A 362 103.53 3.51 -28.84
N MET A 363 102.81 3.86 -29.91
CA MET A 363 101.52 4.55 -29.84
C MET A 363 100.36 3.54 -29.92
N ILE A 364 99.41 3.61 -28.99
CA ILE A 364 98.13 2.89 -29.11
C ILE A 364 97.37 3.51 -30.30
N PRO A 365 97.00 2.73 -31.33
CA PRO A 365 96.28 3.28 -32.48
C PRO A 365 94.89 3.78 -32.05
N VAL A 366 94.42 4.87 -32.65
CA VAL A 366 93.07 5.40 -32.47
C VAL A 366 92.22 5.00 -33.67
N ALA A 367 91.13 4.28 -33.44
CA ALA A 367 90.23 3.88 -34.52
C ALA A 367 89.42 5.07 -35.07
N SER A 368 88.97 4.97 -36.32
CA SER A 368 88.00 5.89 -36.88
C SER A 368 86.67 5.82 -36.12
N VAL A 369 85.90 6.91 -36.16
CA VAL A 369 84.58 7.02 -35.48
C VAL A 369 83.62 5.91 -35.94
N THR A 370 83.77 5.41 -37.17
CA THR A 370 82.95 4.35 -37.78
C THR A 370 83.32 2.94 -37.30
N VAL A 371 84.61 2.68 -37.04
CA VAL A 371 85.10 1.35 -36.61
C VAL A 371 84.98 1.16 -35.09
N ARG A 372 85.12 2.25 -34.32
CA ARG A 372 85.19 2.24 -32.85
C ARG A 372 84.07 1.44 -32.13
N PRO A 373 82.78 1.48 -32.54
CA PRO A 373 81.73 0.73 -31.86
C PRO A 373 81.91 -0.81 -31.92
N GLN A 374 82.67 -1.32 -32.90
CA GLN A 374 82.79 -2.76 -33.15
C GLN A 374 84.08 -3.39 -32.61
N ILE A 375 84.97 -2.59 -32.03
CA ILE A 375 86.31 -3.01 -31.55
C ILE A 375 86.50 -2.83 -30.03
N GLY A 376 85.41 -2.61 -29.28
CA GLY A 376 85.50 -2.31 -27.84
C GLY A 376 86.14 -3.41 -26.99
N SER A 377 86.07 -4.67 -27.44
CA SER A 377 86.79 -5.79 -26.83
C SER A 377 88.31 -5.70 -27.01
N LEU A 378 88.76 -5.30 -28.20
CA LEU A 378 90.18 -5.11 -28.54
C LEU A 378 90.78 -3.92 -27.79
N GLU A 379 90.06 -2.79 -27.74
CA GLU A 379 90.49 -1.62 -26.95
C GLU A 379 90.61 -1.96 -25.46
N ALA A 380 89.68 -2.74 -24.91
CA ALA A 380 89.75 -3.16 -23.50
C ALA A 380 90.96 -4.05 -23.20
N VAL A 381 91.38 -4.90 -24.14
CA VAL A 381 92.58 -5.73 -23.99
C VAL A 381 93.86 -4.90 -24.09
N LEU A 382 93.93 -3.97 -25.05
CA LEU A 382 95.07 -3.06 -25.17
C LEU A 382 95.20 -2.14 -23.96
N ASP A 383 94.08 -1.64 -23.41
CA ASP A 383 94.07 -0.85 -22.16
C ASP A 383 94.55 -1.68 -20.97
N ALA A 384 94.09 -2.94 -20.84
CA ALA A 384 94.54 -3.84 -19.78
C ALA A 384 96.05 -4.14 -19.90
N LEU A 385 96.56 -4.42 -21.10
CA LEU A 385 97.99 -4.62 -21.33
C LEU A 385 98.81 -3.36 -21.07
N TYR A 386 98.35 -2.20 -21.52
CA TYR A 386 99.02 -0.93 -21.25
C TYR A 386 99.10 -0.62 -19.75
N ARG A 387 98.04 -0.92 -18.99
CA ARG A 387 98.06 -0.78 -17.52
C ARG A 387 99.02 -1.75 -16.86
N ILE A 388 99.10 -2.99 -17.33
CA ILE A 388 100.07 -3.98 -16.84
C ILE A 388 101.50 -3.48 -17.13
N ASP A 389 101.79 -3.08 -18.37
CA ASP A 389 103.08 -2.52 -18.77
C ASP A 389 103.47 -1.31 -17.92
N TYR A 390 102.54 -0.38 -17.69
CA TYR A 390 102.76 0.77 -16.83
C TYR A 390 103.02 0.39 -15.36
N LEU A 391 102.29 -0.57 -14.79
CA LEU A 391 102.53 -1.05 -13.42
C LEU A 391 103.91 -1.72 -13.28
N LEU A 392 104.35 -2.46 -14.30
CA LEU A 392 105.66 -3.11 -14.31
C LEU A 392 106.80 -2.12 -14.61
N GLU A 393 106.59 -1.16 -15.49
CA GLU A 393 107.57 -0.11 -15.81
C GLU A 393 107.75 0.85 -14.63
N SER A 394 106.66 1.28 -14.00
CA SER A 394 106.73 2.15 -12.82
C SER A 394 107.41 1.48 -11.63
N SER A 395 107.19 0.18 -11.40
CA SER A 395 107.91 -0.58 -10.37
C SER A 395 109.36 -0.87 -10.74
N THR A 396 109.69 -1.01 -12.03
CA THR A 396 111.08 -1.19 -12.46
C THR A 396 111.90 0.10 -12.38
N ILE A 397 111.31 1.26 -12.65
CA ILE A 397 111.97 2.57 -12.55
C ILE A 397 111.97 3.10 -11.10
N ASN A 398 110.89 2.88 -10.35
CA ASN A 398 110.68 3.43 -9.01
C ASN A 398 110.43 2.30 -7.98
N SER A 399 111.53 1.72 -7.49
CA SER A 399 111.57 0.49 -6.66
C SER A 399 110.85 0.55 -5.30
N GLY A 400 110.12 1.64 -4.99
CA GLY A 400 109.51 1.89 -3.67
C GLY A 400 107.98 1.81 -3.60
N SER A 401 107.28 1.63 -4.71
CA SER A 401 105.82 1.48 -4.73
C SER A 401 105.43 0.01 -4.89
N PRO A 402 104.84 -0.65 -3.88
CA PRO A 402 104.39 -2.04 -4.02
C PRO A 402 103.29 -2.11 -5.07
N ILE A 403 103.42 -3.04 -6.01
CA ILE A 403 102.37 -3.34 -6.99
C ILE A 403 101.20 -3.99 -6.24
N ASP A 404 99.99 -3.49 -6.47
CA ASP A 404 98.77 -4.15 -6.03
C ASP A 404 98.59 -5.45 -6.84
N VAL A 405 98.97 -6.57 -6.22
CA VAL A 405 98.96 -7.90 -6.84
C VAL A 405 97.52 -8.34 -7.17
N GLU A 406 96.52 -7.95 -6.39
CA GLU A 406 95.13 -8.30 -6.67
C GLU A 406 94.59 -7.50 -7.86
N TYR A 407 94.97 -6.22 -7.97
CA TYR A 407 94.68 -5.42 -9.15
C TYR A 407 95.38 -5.99 -10.40
N LEU A 408 96.66 -6.34 -10.30
CA LEU A 408 97.40 -6.97 -11.40
C LEU A 408 96.79 -8.34 -11.80
N ARG A 409 96.37 -9.16 -10.84
CA ARG A 409 95.65 -10.42 -11.11
C ARG A 409 94.34 -10.18 -11.84
N SER A 410 93.60 -9.12 -11.47
CA SER A 410 92.36 -8.77 -12.17
C SER A 410 92.61 -8.35 -13.63
N LEU A 411 93.70 -7.64 -13.89
CA LEU A 411 94.09 -7.22 -15.24
C LEU A 411 94.58 -8.40 -16.09
N THR A 412 95.46 -9.23 -15.54
CA THR A 412 95.97 -10.44 -16.21
C THR A 412 94.85 -11.43 -16.53
N TRP A 413 93.91 -11.63 -15.60
CA TRP A 413 92.68 -12.39 -15.85
C TRP A 413 91.83 -11.77 -16.97
N THR A 414 91.67 -10.44 -16.98
CA THR A 414 90.92 -9.75 -18.04
C THR A 414 91.53 -9.97 -19.41
N VAL A 415 92.86 -9.92 -19.52
CA VAL A 415 93.58 -10.21 -20.78
C VAL A 415 93.36 -11.65 -21.21
N GLN A 416 93.52 -12.63 -20.31
CA GLN A 416 93.31 -14.05 -20.60
C GLN A 416 91.88 -14.35 -21.05
N GLU A 417 90.88 -13.83 -20.34
CA GLU A 417 89.47 -14.11 -20.65
C GLU A 417 89.05 -13.50 -21.98
N ARG A 418 89.52 -12.27 -22.27
CA ARG A 418 89.22 -11.60 -23.54
C ARG A 418 89.97 -12.22 -24.71
N ALA A 419 91.21 -12.69 -24.51
CA ALA A 419 92.02 -13.31 -25.55
C ALA A 419 91.35 -14.55 -26.19
N LYS A 420 90.55 -15.30 -25.42
CA LYS A 420 89.79 -16.47 -25.90
C LYS A 420 88.85 -16.18 -27.07
N VAL A 421 88.27 -14.98 -27.09
CA VAL A 421 87.26 -14.58 -28.10
C VAL A 421 87.84 -13.59 -29.11
N LEU A 422 88.94 -12.93 -28.76
CA LEU A 422 89.53 -11.85 -29.55
C LEU A 422 90.05 -12.32 -30.92
N SER A 423 90.61 -13.53 -31.04
CA SER A 423 91.11 -14.05 -32.31
C SER A 423 89.99 -14.24 -33.35
N ALA A 424 88.82 -14.72 -32.91
CA ALA A 424 87.63 -14.83 -33.74
C ALA A 424 87.06 -13.44 -34.09
N GLU A 425 87.01 -12.52 -33.13
CA GLU A 425 86.51 -11.16 -33.36
C GLU A 425 87.38 -10.36 -34.34
N LEU A 426 88.70 -10.52 -34.28
CA LEU A 426 89.65 -9.89 -35.21
C LEU A 426 89.53 -10.44 -36.64
N ALA A 427 89.38 -11.76 -36.80
CA ALA A 427 89.22 -12.39 -38.11
C ALA A 427 87.89 -11.98 -38.79
N GLU A 428 86.83 -11.77 -38.00
CA GLU A 428 85.52 -11.33 -38.51
C GLU A 428 85.43 -9.82 -38.73
N LEU A 429 86.32 -9.01 -38.14
CA LEU A 429 86.20 -7.55 -38.11
C LEU A 429 86.02 -6.91 -39.50
N PRO A 430 86.80 -7.27 -40.54
CA PRO A 430 86.63 -6.66 -41.87
C PRO A 430 85.30 -7.04 -42.53
N GLY A 431 84.75 -8.22 -42.20
CA GLY A 431 83.47 -8.70 -42.72
C GLY A 431 82.24 -8.01 -42.12
N ARG A 432 82.42 -7.19 -41.07
CA ARG A 432 81.33 -6.44 -40.42
C ARG A 432 81.05 -5.09 -41.08
N PHE A 433 81.87 -4.69 -42.04
CA PHE A 433 81.74 -3.43 -42.78
C PHE A 433 81.42 -3.68 -44.25
N VAL A 434 80.48 -2.91 -44.79
CA VAL A 434 80.07 -3.00 -46.21
C VAL A 434 80.83 -1.98 -47.07
N GLU A 435 81.26 -0.87 -46.47
CA GLU A 435 81.94 0.22 -47.19
C GLU A 435 83.45 -0.07 -47.31
N PRO A 436 84.04 0.00 -48.52
CA PRO A 436 85.45 -0.35 -48.74
C PRO A 436 86.45 0.46 -47.89
N SER A 437 86.14 1.73 -47.60
CA SER A 437 86.95 2.61 -46.75
C SER A 437 86.95 2.16 -45.28
N ASP A 438 85.82 1.69 -44.76
CA ASP A 438 85.71 1.15 -43.40
C ASP A 438 86.35 -0.25 -43.30
N VAL A 439 86.30 -1.05 -44.37
CA VAL A 439 87.05 -2.32 -44.46
C VAL A 439 88.57 -2.07 -44.42
N GLU A 440 89.06 -1.06 -45.15
CA GLU A 440 90.48 -0.69 -45.12
C GLU A 440 90.90 -0.09 -43.77
N ALA A 441 90.08 0.79 -43.19
CA ALA A 441 90.33 1.38 -41.88
C ALA A 441 90.33 0.33 -40.76
N SER A 442 89.42 -0.64 -40.80
CA SER A 442 89.37 -1.75 -39.84
C SER A 442 90.57 -2.69 -39.97
N ASN A 443 91.01 -3.01 -41.19
CA ASN A 443 92.24 -3.78 -41.43
C ASN A 443 93.49 -3.04 -40.94
N SER A 444 93.62 -1.75 -41.24
CA SER A 444 94.73 -0.92 -40.79
C SER A 444 94.77 -0.84 -39.25
N TYR A 445 93.61 -0.64 -38.61
CA TYR A 445 93.50 -0.64 -37.17
C TYR A 445 93.83 -2.00 -36.55
N ALA A 446 93.32 -3.11 -37.09
CA ALA A 446 93.61 -4.46 -36.61
C ALA A 446 95.11 -4.79 -36.67
N ASN A 447 95.79 -4.41 -37.76
CA ASN A 447 97.23 -4.59 -37.90
C ASN A 447 98.03 -3.75 -36.90
N ALA A 448 97.67 -2.47 -36.72
CA ALA A 448 98.32 -1.59 -35.75
C ALA A 448 98.07 -2.05 -34.30
N ALA A 449 96.85 -2.52 -34.02
CA ALA A 449 96.46 -3.07 -32.72
C ALA A 449 97.19 -4.38 -32.42
N GLY A 450 97.36 -5.26 -33.40
CA GLY A 450 98.15 -6.49 -33.29
C GLY A 450 99.64 -6.20 -33.03
N ALA A 451 100.20 -5.19 -33.70
CA ALA A 451 101.56 -4.74 -33.44
C ALA A 451 101.72 -4.15 -32.03
N ALA A 452 100.77 -3.33 -31.57
CA ALA A 452 100.74 -2.79 -30.21
C ALA A 452 100.57 -3.90 -29.16
N TYR A 453 99.69 -4.88 -29.40
CA TYR A 453 99.48 -6.04 -28.54
C TYR A 453 100.76 -6.84 -28.36
N SER A 454 101.41 -7.19 -29.48
CA SER A 454 102.67 -7.95 -29.47
C SER A 454 103.81 -7.15 -28.81
N GLY A 455 103.89 -5.85 -29.08
CA GLY A 455 104.88 -4.96 -28.48
C GLY A 455 104.71 -4.80 -26.97
N LEU A 456 103.47 -4.63 -26.49
CA LEU A 456 103.16 -4.54 -25.06
C LEU A 456 103.43 -5.87 -24.35
N LEU A 457 103.05 -7.01 -24.93
CA LEU A 457 103.39 -8.32 -24.36
C LEU A 457 104.90 -8.52 -24.23
N GLN A 458 105.68 -8.15 -25.25
CA GLN A 458 107.15 -8.24 -25.17
C GLN A 458 107.71 -7.36 -24.06
N ARG A 459 107.21 -6.11 -23.92
CA ARG A 459 107.68 -5.21 -22.86
C ARG A 459 107.31 -5.71 -21.47
N ILE A 460 106.11 -6.28 -21.32
CA ILE A 460 105.63 -6.90 -20.09
C ILE A 460 106.49 -8.13 -19.74
N GLU A 461 106.83 -8.97 -20.71
CA GLU A 461 107.76 -10.09 -20.54
C GLU A 461 109.14 -9.60 -20.10
N ASP A 462 109.71 -8.60 -20.78
CA ASP A 462 111.01 -8.04 -20.46
C ASP A 462 111.03 -7.39 -19.06
N ALA A 463 109.93 -6.75 -18.66
CA ALA A 463 109.77 -6.15 -17.34
C ALA A 463 109.62 -7.22 -16.24
N ALA A 464 108.84 -8.28 -16.50
CA ALA A 464 108.72 -9.42 -15.58
C ALA A 464 110.06 -10.15 -15.40
N TRP A 465 110.86 -10.31 -16.46
CA TRP A 465 112.23 -10.85 -16.38
C TRP A 465 113.13 -9.97 -15.50
N LYS A 466 113.01 -8.64 -15.59
CA LYS A 466 113.76 -7.71 -14.73
C LYS A 466 113.32 -7.79 -13.26
N LEU A 467 112.04 -8.00 -12.98
CA LEU A 467 111.53 -8.19 -11.62
C LEU A 467 111.94 -9.55 -11.02
N MET A 468 111.98 -10.61 -11.82
CA MET A 468 112.49 -11.92 -11.40
C MET A 468 113.94 -11.85 -10.90
N GLY A 469 114.76 -10.94 -11.45
CA GLY A 469 116.13 -10.70 -11.01
C GLY A 469 116.27 -10.02 -9.63
N ARG A 470 115.20 -9.47 -9.04
CA ARG A 470 115.23 -8.71 -7.77
C ARG A 470 115.04 -9.56 -6.52
N ASN A 471 114.39 -10.72 -6.64
CA ASN A 471 114.20 -11.70 -5.56
C ASN A 471 113.46 -11.16 -4.29
N GLU A 472 112.47 -10.27 -4.47
CA GLU A 472 111.58 -9.80 -3.40
C GLU A 472 110.25 -10.58 -3.37
N GLY A 473 109.69 -10.83 -2.17
CA GLY A 473 108.52 -11.71 -2.00
C GLY A 473 107.24 -11.24 -2.69
N SER A 474 107.05 -9.92 -2.87
CA SER A 474 105.94 -9.36 -3.65
C SER A 474 106.14 -9.50 -5.16
N ASP A 475 107.40 -9.43 -5.63
CA ASP A 475 107.74 -9.56 -7.05
C ASP A 475 107.50 -10.98 -7.55
N GLN A 476 107.62 -11.99 -6.69
CA GLN A 476 107.32 -13.37 -7.05
C GLN A 476 105.85 -13.56 -7.45
N ALA A 477 104.90 -12.96 -6.71
CA ALA A 477 103.48 -13.06 -7.01
C ALA A 477 103.10 -12.26 -8.28
N VAL A 478 103.81 -11.17 -8.55
CA VAL A 478 103.69 -10.36 -9.77
C VAL A 478 104.18 -11.15 -10.98
N VAL A 479 105.39 -11.72 -10.89
CA VAL A 479 105.99 -12.53 -11.95
C VAL A 479 105.15 -13.77 -12.23
N GLU A 480 104.58 -14.41 -11.21
CA GLU A 480 103.67 -15.55 -11.38
C GLU A 480 102.40 -15.16 -12.15
N ALA A 481 101.73 -14.07 -11.75
CA ALA A 481 100.51 -13.61 -12.41
C ALA A 481 100.76 -13.21 -13.88
N VAL A 482 101.85 -12.49 -14.14
CA VAL A 482 102.23 -12.07 -15.51
C VAL A 482 102.66 -13.27 -16.36
N SER A 483 103.45 -14.19 -15.80
CA SER A 483 103.87 -15.40 -16.51
C SER A 483 102.69 -16.30 -16.85
N ALA A 484 101.71 -16.43 -15.95
CA ALA A 484 100.48 -17.18 -16.21
C ALA A 484 99.67 -16.57 -17.37
N MET A 485 99.61 -15.23 -17.46
CA MET A 485 98.97 -14.53 -18.58
C MET A 485 99.71 -14.75 -19.90
N VAL A 486 101.02 -14.52 -19.92
CA VAL A 486 101.86 -14.64 -21.11
C VAL A 486 101.92 -16.07 -21.66
N GLN A 487 101.87 -17.07 -20.77
CA GLN A 487 101.88 -18.48 -21.13
C GLN A 487 100.47 -19.03 -21.44
N ASP A 488 99.42 -18.21 -21.34
CA ASP A 488 98.08 -18.64 -21.73
C ASP A 488 98.04 -18.92 -23.24
N PRO A 489 97.55 -20.11 -23.69
CA PRO A 489 97.53 -20.48 -25.09
C PRO A 489 96.80 -19.48 -26.00
N TRP A 490 95.76 -18.80 -25.49
CA TRP A 490 94.99 -17.83 -26.26
C TRP A 490 95.71 -16.49 -26.38
N VAL A 491 96.46 -16.09 -25.35
CA VAL A 491 97.33 -14.91 -25.38
C VAL A 491 98.49 -15.13 -26.35
N GLN A 492 99.08 -16.33 -26.37
CA GLN A 492 100.15 -16.66 -27.32
C GLN A 492 99.65 -16.77 -28.77
N ALA A 493 98.43 -17.28 -28.98
CA ALA A 493 97.84 -17.38 -30.32
C ALA A 493 97.68 -16.03 -31.02
N LEU A 494 97.57 -14.94 -30.26
CA LEU A 494 97.44 -13.57 -30.78
C LEU A 494 98.78 -12.87 -31.08
N ARG A 495 99.92 -13.52 -30.77
CA ARG A 495 101.27 -13.00 -31.06
C ARG A 495 101.75 -13.36 -32.47
N GLN A 496 101.06 -14.31 -33.14
CA GLN A 496 101.34 -14.79 -34.50
C GLN A 496 100.41 -14.11 -35.48
#